data_AF-A0AAV8DBR4-F1
#
_entry.id   AF-A0AAV8DBR4-F1
#
_cell.length_a   1.000
_cell.length_b   1.000
_cell.length_c   1.000
_cell.angle_alpha   90.00
_cell.angle_beta   90.00
_cell.angle_gamma   90.00
#
_symmetry.space_group_name_H-M   'P 1'
#
loop_
_entity.id
_entity.type
_entity.pdbx_description
1 polymer ?
#
loop_
_entity_poly.entity_id
_entity_poly.type
_entity_poly.pdbx_seq_one_letter_code
_entity_poly.pdbx_strand_id
1 'polypeptide(L)'
;MKFTKKYEEYMQGDREKGLPLVGLKKLKKMLKACRREIEAHENRIQEEREIGESSDSLEIVENKCNNNCSGHCPVCDGTFFPSLLQEMSAVVGCFNERAKKLLELHLASGFKKYVLWIVNKSHRNHGSLIQEGKNLVTYAIINSVAMRKILKKYDKMHHSTQGQAFKAKAQSLHIEILQSPWLCELMAFYINLRNSKVNNKAPMELFGDCSLTLEDNKPTLSCCLFELLWVDINLTCSICLDMVFDAVSLSCGHIFCYMCCCSAASVTIVDGLKVAALKEKCPLCRRQGVYRGAVHLDELNILLRESCPDEWEKRHQVERLERMRQVKEHWQLQYRAFVGI
;
A
#
# COMPACT_ATOMS: atom_id res chain seq x y z
N MET A 1 19.69 -14.54 -15.13
CA MET A 1 19.27 -13.36 -15.93
C MET A 1 19.30 -12.07 -15.10
N LYS A 2 19.64 -10.92 -15.70
CA LYS A 2 19.59 -9.59 -15.03
C LYS A 2 18.13 -9.24 -14.70
N PHE A 3 17.78 -9.04 -13.42
CA PHE A 3 16.40 -8.75 -12.94
C PHE A 3 15.65 -7.70 -13.77
N THR A 4 16.32 -6.64 -14.24
CA THR A 4 15.67 -5.60 -15.07
C THR A 4 15.11 -6.14 -16.37
N LYS A 5 15.78 -7.10 -17.02
CA LYS A 5 15.27 -7.69 -18.26
C LYS A 5 14.01 -8.52 -17.97
N LYS A 6 14.06 -9.34 -16.92
CA LYS A 6 12.91 -10.13 -16.45
C LYS A 6 11.72 -9.24 -16.05
N TYR A 7 11.98 -8.13 -15.36
CA TYR A 7 10.94 -7.13 -15.01
C TYR A 7 10.29 -6.54 -16.26
N GLU A 8 11.08 -6.17 -17.27
CA GLU A 8 10.54 -5.62 -18.52
C GLU A 8 9.75 -6.65 -19.33
N GLU A 9 10.21 -7.90 -19.38
CA GLU A 9 9.49 -9.02 -20.02
C GLU A 9 8.14 -9.28 -19.34
N TYR A 10 8.10 -9.39 -18.01
CA TYR A 10 6.84 -9.55 -17.27
C TYR A 10 5.87 -8.40 -17.52
N MET A 11 6.41 -7.20 -17.64
CA MET A 11 5.63 -5.99 -17.75
C MET A 11 5.29 -5.61 -19.20
N GLN A 12 5.71 -6.40 -20.20
CA GLN A 12 5.50 -6.08 -21.61
C GLN A 12 4.01 -6.06 -21.96
N GLY A 13 3.25 -7.06 -21.52
CA GLY A 13 1.79 -7.08 -21.68
C GLY A 13 1.04 -6.03 -20.86
N ASP A 14 1.67 -5.47 -19.83
CA ASP A 14 1.09 -4.41 -19.00
C ASP A 14 1.33 -3.02 -19.59
N ARG A 15 2.45 -2.81 -20.30
CA ARG A 15 2.70 -1.60 -21.11
C ARG A 15 1.68 -1.43 -22.21
N GLU A 16 1.31 -2.51 -22.89
CA GLU A 16 0.27 -2.51 -23.94
C GLU A 16 -1.11 -2.12 -23.37
N LYS A 17 -1.34 -2.36 -22.07
CA LYS A 17 -2.53 -1.92 -21.33
C LYS A 17 -2.40 -0.54 -20.68
N GLY A 18 -1.34 0.20 -21.00
CA GLY A 18 -1.05 1.53 -20.47
C GLY A 18 -0.78 1.58 -18.96
N LEU A 19 -0.35 0.49 -18.34
CA LEU A 19 -0.03 0.47 -16.91
C LEU A 19 1.27 1.23 -16.63
N PRO A 20 1.34 2.08 -15.60
CA PRO A 20 2.57 2.75 -15.21
C PRO A 20 3.58 1.74 -14.67
N LEU A 21 4.87 2.04 -14.85
CA LEU A 21 5.96 1.15 -14.46
C LEU A 21 7.06 1.92 -13.76
N VAL A 22 7.82 1.20 -12.93
CA VAL A 22 9.07 1.72 -12.40
C VAL A 22 10.12 1.74 -13.51
N GLY A 23 10.64 2.93 -13.79
CA GLY A 23 11.65 3.25 -14.79
C GLY A 23 13.04 2.75 -14.41
N LEU A 24 13.18 1.44 -14.12
CA LEU A 24 14.42 0.83 -13.63
C LEU A 24 15.65 1.16 -14.50
N LYS A 25 15.50 1.26 -15.83
CA LYS A 25 16.59 1.67 -16.72
C LYS A 25 17.02 3.12 -16.48
N LYS A 26 16.06 4.06 -16.39
CA LYS A 26 16.31 5.47 -16.11
C LYS A 26 16.97 5.65 -14.75
N LEU A 27 16.38 5.08 -13.69
CA LEU A 27 16.92 5.14 -12.32
C LEU A 27 18.32 4.54 -12.23
N LYS A 28 18.58 3.42 -12.92
CA LYS A 28 19.93 2.83 -12.96
C LYS A 28 20.94 3.69 -13.70
N LYS A 29 20.55 4.44 -14.74
CA LYS A 29 21.43 5.39 -15.43
C LYS A 29 21.85 6.52 -14.50
N MET A 30 20.92 7.09 -13.75
CA MET A 30 21.20 8.15 -12.75
C MET A 30 22.27 7.69 -11.74
N LEU A 31 22.08 6.49 -11.16
CA LEU A 31 23.06 5.92 -10.21
C LEU A 31 24.44 5.66 -10.84
N LYS A 32 24.48 5.30 -12.13
CA LYS A 32 25.75 5.04 -12.83
C LYS A 32 26.49 6.34 -13.18
N ALA A 33 25.78 7.41 -13.52
CA ALA A 33 26.37 8.72 -13.75
C ALA A 33 27.06 9.23 -12.48
N CYS A 34 26.34 9.19 -11.34
CA CYS A 34 26.88 9.49 -10.01
C CYS A 34 28.19 8.77 -9.71
N ARG A 35 28.23 7.45 -9.94
CA ARG A 35 29.44 6.66 -9.67
C ARG A 35 30.65 7.10 -10.50
N ARG A 36 30.46 7.41 -11.78
CA ARG A 36 31.55 7.87 -12.65
C ARG A 36 32.10 9.21 -12.18
N GLU A 37 31.23 10.09 -11.69
CA GLU A 37 31.63 11.39 -11.16
C GLU A 37 32.43 11.24 -9.85
N ILE A 38 32.02 10.32 -8.97
CA ILE A 38 32.76 9.99 -7.74
C ILE A 38 34.14 9.41 -8.09
N GLU A 39 34.21 8.40 -8.95
CA GLU A 39 35.46 7.76 -9.38
C GLU A 39 36.40 8.79 -10.05
N ALA A 40 35.87 9.69 -10.89
CA ALA A 40 36.66 10.74 -11.54
C ALA A 40 37.14 11.84 -10.57
N HIS A 41 36.47 12.03 -9.43
CA HIS A 41 36.91 12.97 -8.40
C HIS A 41 37.98 12.33 -7.50
N GLU A 42 37.79 11.07 -7.10
CA GLU A 42 38.78 10.30 -6.34
C GLU A 42 40.12 10.19 -7.09
N ASN A 43 40.07 9.89 -8.40
CA ASN A 43 41.28 9.85 -9.23
C ASN A 43 41.98 11.22 -9.32
N ARG A 44 41.23 12.32 -9.43
CA ARG A 44 41.79 13.68 -9.47
C ARG A 44 42.46 14.06 -8.14
N ILE A 45 41.84 13.74 -7.00
CA ILE A 45 42.44 13.97 -5.68
C ILE A 45 43.71 13.12 -5.50
N GLN A 46 43.72 11.89 -6.04
CA GLN A 46 44.88 11.02 -5.94
C GLN A 46 46.04 11.53 -6.81
N GLU A 47 45.76 11.99 -8.03
CA GLU A 47 46.74 12.65 -8.91
C GLU A 47 47.28 13.95 -8.27
N GLU A 48 46.44 14.79 -7.67
CA GLU A 48 46.86 16.02 -6.97
C GLU A 48 47.74 15.74 -5.74
N ARG A 49 47.54 14.62 -5.04
CA ARG A 49 48.37 14.20 -3.89
C ARG A 49 49.72 13.63 -4.31
N GLU A 50 49.82 13.07 -5.51
CA GLU A 50 51.07 12.52 -6.05
C GLU A 50 51.98 13.62 -6.65
N ILE A 51 51.43 14.78 -7.01
CA ILE A 51 52.18 15.89 -7.67
C ILE A 51 52.87 16.84 -6.67
N GLY A 52 52.48 16.85 -5.39
CA GLY A 52 53.28 17.44 -4.31
C GLY A 52 53.84 18.84 -4.57
N GLU A 53 52.99 19.86 -4.72
CA GLU A 53 53.43 21.26 -4.58
C GLU A 53 52.63 21.97 -3.49
N SER A 54 53.34 22.38 -2.44
CA SER A 54 52.85 23.31 -1.44
C SER A 54 52.60 24.66 -2.10
N SER A 55 51.34 25.05 -2.25
CA SER A 55 51.01 26.47 -2.28
C SER A 55 49.71 26.74 -1.53
N ASP A 56 49.91 27.54 -0.49
CA ASP A 56 48.94 28.19 0.35
C ASP A 56 48.25 29.29 -0.49
N SER A 57 47.08 28.99 -1.07
CA SER A 57 46.02 29.94 -1.49
C SER A 57 45.06 29.27 -2.47
N LEU A 58 43.88 28.87 -1.99
CA LEU A 58 42.75 28.59 -2.90
C LEU A 58 41.50 29.29 -2.39
N GLU A 59 41.15 30.35 -3.11
CA GLU A 59 39.82 30.93 -3.11
C GLU A 59 38.76 29.86 -3.37
N ILE A 60 37.72 29.93 -2.55
CA ILE A 60 36.56 29.05 -2.52
C ILE A 60 35.74 29.31 -3.80
N VAL A 61 36.05 28.58 -4.88
CA VAL A 61 35.07 28.29 -5.92
C VAL A 61 34.14 27.22 -5.34
N GLU A 62 32.92 27.61 -4.98
CA GLU A 62 31.87 26.73 -4.48
C GLU A 62 31.63 25.53 -5.42
N ASN A 63 32.31 24.42 -5.14
CA ASN A 63 32.20 23.19 -5.91
C ASN A 63 31.15 22.25 -5.30
N LYS A 64 30.16 21.91 -6.13
CA LYS A 64 28.90 21.22 -5.82
C LYS A 64 28.98 19.79 -5.27
N CYS A 65 30.17 19.28 -5.00
CA CYS A 65 30.39 17.94 -4.46
C CYS A 65 31.60 17.95 -3.51
N ASN A 66 31.56 18.80 -2.48
CA ASN A 66 32.62 18.82 -1.50
C ASN A 66 32.47 17.65 -0.50
N ASN A 67 33.58 16.93 -0.34
CA ASN A 67 33.92 15.87 0.60
C ASN A 67 33.31 14.48 0.35
N ASN A 68 34.23 13.49 0.34
CA ASN A 68 34.04 12.05 0.53
C ASN A 68 32.60 11.69 0.88
N CYS A 69 31.90 10.97 -0.01
CA CYS A 69 30.50 10.61 0.14
C CYS A 69 30.27 9.81 1.44
N SER A 70 30.14 10.54 2.54
CA SER A 70 29.70 10.09 3.85
C SER A 70 28.18 9.96 3.80
N GLY A 71 27.72 8.99 3.01
CA GLY A 71 26.34 8.53 2.99
C GLY A 71 25.26 9.48 2.43
N HIS A 72 25.59 10.69 1.95
CA HIS A 72 24.64 11.64 1.34
C HIS A 72 25.20 12.19 0.02
N CYS A 73 24.45 12.06 -1.08
CA CYS A 73 24.87 12.57 -2.39
C CYS A 73 23.81 13.57 -2.89
N PRO A 74 23.99 14.88 -2.67
CA PRO A 74 22.93 15.88 -2.90
C PRO A 74 22.42 15.90 -4.35
N VAL A 75 23.28 15.57 -5.32
CA VAL A 75 22.92 15.47 -6.75
C VAL A 75 22.02 14.26 -7.02
N CYS A 76 22.42 13.09 -6.52
CA CYS A 76 21.59 11.89 -6.63
C CYS A 76 20.30 12.05 -5.80
N ASP A 77 20.34 12.66 -4.63
CA ASP A 77 19.18 12.79 -3.73
C ASP A 77 18.14 13.75 -4.25
N GLY A 78 18.58 14.87 -4.84
CA GLY A 78 17.71 15.87 -5.46
C GLY A 78 17.03 15.38 -6.75
N THR A 79 17.46 14.27 -7.33
CA THR A 79 16.93 13.78 -8.62
C THR A 79 16.34 12.38 -8.54
N PHE A 80 17.03 11.43 -7.89
CA PHE A 80 16.66 10.02 -7.79
C PHE A 80 15.41 9.81 -6.95
N PHE A 81 15.38 10.30 -5.70
CA PHE A 81 14.24 10.09 -4.81
C PHE A 81 12.96 10.78 -5.30
N PRO A 82 12.99 12.03 -5.82
CA PRO A 82 11.81 12.63 -6.44
C PRO A 82 11.32 11.85 -7.67
N SER A 83 12.23 11.41 -8.55
CA SER A 83 11.86 10.59 -9.72
C SER A 83 11.22 9.27 -9.30
N LEU A 84 11.80 8.58 -8.32
CA LEU A 84 11.27 7.32 -7.80
C LEU A 84 9.91 7.53 -7.11
N LEU A 85 9.76 8.61 -6.32
CA LEU A 85 8.50 8.94 -5.65
C LEU A 85 7.36 9.14 -6.66
N GLN A 86 7.63 9.85 -7.75
CA GLN A 86 6.66 10.06 -8.83
C GLN A 86 6.26 8.73 -9.48
N GLU A 87 7.24 7.89 -9.83
CA GLU A 87 6.99 6.57 -10.43
C GLU A 87 6.21 5.65 -9.46
N MET A 88 6.56 5.64 -8.18
CA MET A 88 5.83 4.86 -7.17
C MET A 88 4.39 5.34 -6.99
N SER A 89 4.18 6.66 -6.93
CA SER A 89 2.83 7.24 -6.79
C SER A 89 1.94 6.89 -7.99
N ALA A 90 2.48 6.93 -9.21
CA ALA A 90 1.74 6.52 -10.41
C ALA A 90 1.36 5.03 -10.38
N VAL A 91 2.28 4.17 -9.98
CA VAL A 91 2.04 2.72 -9.85
C VAL A 91 0.99 2.42 -8.78
N VAL A 92 1.12 3.00 -7.59
CA VAL A 92 0.16 2.81 -6.49
C VAL A 92 -1.21 3.37 -6.85
N GLY A 93 -1.26 4.58 -7.42
CA GLY A 93 -2.51 5.21 -7.85
C GLY A 93 -3.26 4.36 -8.86
N CYS A 94 -2.58 3.89 -9.90
CA CYS A 94 -3.17 3.02 -10.91
C CYS A 94 -3.61 1.66 -10.34
N PHE A 95 -2.81 1.06 -9.44
CA PHE A 95 -3.19 -0.19 -8.77
C PHE A 95 -4.47 0.00 -7.95
N ASN A 96 -4.51 1.03 -7.10
CA ASN A 96 -5.66 1.33 -6.23
C ASN A 96 -6.93 1.57 -7.04
N GLU A 97 -6.84 2.36 -8.11
CA GLU A 97 -7.99 2.66 -8.98
C GLU A 97 -8.55 1.39 -9.64
N ARG A 98 -7.69 0.55 -10.22
CA ARG A 98 -8.11 -0.67 -10.89
C ARG A 98 -8.62 -1.72 -9.91
N ALA A 99 -7.96 -1.89 -8.77
CA ALA A 99 -8.40 -2.81 -7.72
C ALA A 99 -9.76 -2.40 -7.17
N LYS A 100 -9.94 -1.11 -6.86
CA LYS A 100 -11.23 -0.56 -6.43
C LYS A 100 -12.33 -0.83 -7.46
N LYS A 101 -12.08 -0.50 -8.74
CA LYS A 101 -13.06 -0.72 -9.81
C LYS A 101 -13.45 -2.19 -9.95
N LEU A 102 -12.48 -3.10 -9.84
CA LEU A 102 -12.72 -4.54 -9.90
C LEU A 102 -13.58 -5.02 -8.73
N LEU A 103 -13.26 -4.58 -7.51
CA LEU A 103 -13.98 -4.97 -6.30
C LEU A 103 -15.40 -4.37 -6.28
N GLU A 104 -15.56 -3.11 -6.68
CA GLU A 104 -16.89 -2.49 -6.83
C GLU A 104 -17.77 -3.25 -7.84
N LEU A 105 -17.19 -3.72 -8.95
CA LEU A 105 -17.90 -4.57 -9.92
C LEU A 105 -18.26 -5.93 -9.35
N HIS A 106 -17.39 -6.52 -8.53
CA HIS A 106 -17.62 -7.81 -7.91
C HIS A 106 -18.71 -7.76 -6.83
N LEU A 107 -18.64 -6.77 -5.94
CA LEU A 107 -19.55 -6.57 -4.82
C LEU A 107 -20.90 -5.98 -5.25
N ALA A 108 -21.01 -5.43 -6.46
CA ALA A 108 -22.25 -4.85 -6.95
C ALA A 108 -23.40 -5.88 -7.01
N SER A 109 -24.44 -5.63 -6.23
CA SER A 109 -25.71 -6.35 -6.24
C SER A 109 -26.87 -5.44 -6.65
N GLY A 110 -28.02 -6.04 -7.02
CA GLY A 110 -29.26 -5.32 -7.33
C GLY A 110 -29.10 -4.20 -8.37
N PHE A 111 -29.64 -3.02 -8.08
CA PHE A 111 -29.65 -1.86 -8.99
C PHE A 111 -28.24 -1.31 -9.30
N LYS A 112 -27.31 -1.36 -8.33
CA LYS A 112 -25.91 -0.95 -8.56
C LYS A 112 -25.25 -1.79 -9.64
N LYS A 113 -25.52 -3.11 -9.67
CA LYS A 113 -25.04 -4.02 -10.71
C LYS A 113 -25.56 -3.62 -12.09
N TYR A 114 -26.82 -3.22 -12.18
CA TYR A 114 -27.46 -2.78 -13.42
C TYR A 114 -26.87 -1.46 -13.95
N VAL A 115 -26.66 -0.47 -13.08
CA VAL A 115 -26.01 0.80 -13.46
C VAL A 115 -24.57 0.57 -13.93
N LEU A 116 -23.79 -0.22 -13.19
CA LEU A 116 -22.42 -0.58 -13.57
C LEU A 116 -22.35 -1.37 -14.89
N TRP A 117 -23.36 -2.20 -15.16
CA TRP A 117 -23.51 -2.95 -16.40
C TRP A 117 -23.73 -2.01 -17.60
N ILE A 118 -24.59 -0.99 -17.47
CA ILE A 118 -24.84 0.00 -18.53
C ILE A 118 -23.61 0.89 -18.77
N VAL A 119 -22.98 1.38 -17.69
CA VAL A 119 -21.84 2.30 -17.79
C VAL A 119 -20.60 1.65 -18.38
N ASN A 120 -20.34 0.36 -18.08
CA ASN A 120 -19.10 -0.30 -18.50
C ASN A 120 -19.22 -1.13 -19.80
N LYS A 121 -20.39 -1.19 -20.48
CA LYS A 121 -20.63 -1.93 -21.76
C LYS A 121 -19.89 -3.27 -21.88
N SER A 122 -19.76 -4.05 -20.80
CA SER A 122 -18.92 -5.23 -20.80
C SER A 122 -19.64 -6.39 -20.14
N HIS A 123 -19.96 -7.41 -20.95
CA HIS A 123 -20.13 -8.79 -20.49
C HIS A 123 -18.77 -9.29 -19.95
N ARG A 124 -18.33 -8.84 -18.77
CA ARG A 124 -17.16 -9.44 -18.10
C ARG A 124 -17.64 -10.70 -17.39
N ASN A 125 -17.36 -11.85 -17.99
CA ASN A 125 -17.58 -13.15 -17.36
C ASN A 125 -16.79 -13.21 -16.03
N HIS A 126 -17.34 -13.88 -15.01
CA HIS A 126 -16.70 -14.02 -13.70
C HIS A 126 -15.24 -14.48 -13.77
N GLY A 127 -14.89 -15.37 -14.72
CA GLY A 127 -13.50 -15.77 -14.97
C GLY A 127 -12.55 -14.63 -15.38
N SER A 128 -13.05 -13.62 -16.10
CA SER A 128 -12.25 -12.45 -16.49
C SER A 128 -11.93 -11.53 -15.31
N LEU A 129 -12.86 -11.35 -14.36
CA LEU A 129 -12.62 -10.59 -13.13
C LEU A 129 -11.58 -11.29 -12.24
N ILE A 130 -11.64 -12.62 -12.14
CA ILE A 130 -10.65 -13.40 -11.40
C ILE A 130 -9.26 -13.22 -12.01
N GLN A 131 -9.15 -13.32 -13.34
CA GLN A 131 -7.87 -13.16 -14.02
C GLN A 131 -7.33 -11.73 -13.90
N GLU A 132 -8.20 -10.73 -13.95
CA GLU A 132 -7.82 -9.34 -13.72
C GLU A 132 -7.31 -9.11 -12.29
N GLY A 133 -7.99 -9.68 -11.29
CA GLY A 133 -7.54 -9.63 -9.89
C GLY A 133 -6.17 -10.27 -9.71
N LYS A 134 -5.95 -11.45 -10.30
CA LYS A 134 -4.63 -12.11 -10.31
C LYS A 134 -3.55 -11.22 -10.93
N ASN A 135 -3.83 -10.64 -12.09
CA ASN A 135 -2.89 -9.75 -12.78
C ASN A 135 -2.56 -8.52 -11.93
N LEU A 136 -3.54 -7.93 -11.22
CA LEU A 136 -3.33 -6.76 -10.36
C LEU A 136 -2.42 -7.05 -9.18
N VAL A 137 -2.58 -8.21 -8.54
CA VAL A 137 -1.69 -8.57 -7.44
C VAL A 137 -0.30 -8.92 -7.95
N THR A 138 -0.17 -9.65 -9.07
CA THR A 138 1.14 -9.87 -9.72
C THR A 138 1.82 -8.53 -10.04
N TYR A 139 1.07 -7.57 -10.57
CA TYR A 139 1.54 -6.21 -10.83
C TYR A 139 2.04 -5.52 -9.56
N ALA A 140 1.28 -5.58 -8.45
CA ALA A 140 1.69 -5.04 -7.15
C ALA A 140 3.02 -5.65 -6.66
N ILE A 141 3.15 -6.97 -6.75
CA ILE A 141 4.33 -7.70 -6.27
C ILE A 141 5.56 -7.33 -7.09
N ILE A 142 5.50 -7.47 -8.41
CA ILE A 142 6.67 -7.25 -9.27
C ILE A 142 7.14 -5.79 -9.13
N ASN A 143 6.23 -4.83 -9.02
CA ASN A 143 6.58 -3.44 -8.77
C ASN A 143 7.17 -3.22 -7.38
N SER A 144 6.62 -3.80 -6.31
CA SER A 144 7.20 -3.69 -4.97
C SER A 144 8.61 -4.28 -4.88
N VAL A 145 8.87 -5.40 -5.55
CA VAL A 145 10.20 -6.02 -5.67
C VAL A 145 11.15 -5.09 -6.42
N ALA A 146 10.70 -4.49 -7.52
CA ALA A 146 11.48 -3.55 -8.31
C ALA A 146 11.89 -2.31 -7.49
N MET A 147 10.95 -1.71 -6.76
CA MET A 147 11.17 -0.59 -5.85
C MET A 147 12.18 -0.95 -4.75
N ARG A 148 12.00 -2.11 -4.10
CA ARG A 148 12.93 -2.60 -3.07
C ARG A 148 14.34 -2.82 -3.61
N LYS A 149 14.46 -3.42 -4.81
CA LYS A 149 15.77 -3.70 -5.43
C LYS A 149 16.48 -2.41 -5.88
N ILE A 150 15.77 -1.40 -6.38
CA ILE A 150 16.40 -0.15 -6.79
C ILE A 150 16.87 0.68 -5.58
N LEU A 151 16.11 0.68 -4.49
CA LEU A 151 16.53 1.29 -3.22
C LEU A 151 17.76 0.59 -2.61
N LYS A 152 17.78 -0.75 -2.57
CA LYS A 152 18.99 -1.50 -2.16
C LYS A 152 20.19 -1.21 -3.06
N LYS A 153 19.95 -0.98 -4.36
CA LYS A 153 21.02 -0.59 -5.29
C LYS A 153 21.54 0.81 -4.97
N TYR A 154 20.67 1.76 -4.63
CA TYR A 154 21.08 3.09 -4.17
C TYR A 154 22.01 2.95 -2.95
N ASP A 155 21.56 2.26 -1.90
CA ASP A 155 22.32 2.08 -0.66
C ASP A 155 23.70 1.45 -0.91
N LYS A 156 23.75 0.41 -1.75
CA LYS A 156 25.00 -0.26 -2.13
C LYS A 156 25.95 0.64 -2.92
N MET A 157 25.44 1.57 -3.74
CA MET A 157 26.25 2.44 -4.58
C MET A 157 26.85 3.61 -3.80
N HIS A 158 26.12 4.11 -2.81
CA HIS A 158 26.48 5.28 -2.01
C HIS A 158 27.02 4.93 -0.62
N HIS A 159 27.15 3.63 -0.29
CA HIS A 159 27.50 3.15 1.04
C HIS A 159 26.64 3.81 2.14
N SER A 160 25.33 3.91 1.88
CA SER A 160 24.38 4.69 2.67
C SER A 160 23.21 3.86 3.20
N THR A 161 22.38 4.46 4.06
CA THR A 161 21.08 3.92 4.49
C THR A 161 19.88 4.74 4.00
N GLN A 162 20.10 5.69 3.09
CA GLN A 162 19.05 6.61 2.64
C GLN A 162 17.95 5.94 1.82
N GLY A 163 18.27 4.89 1.07
CA GLY A 163 17.29 4.05 0.40
C GLY A 163 16.34 3.36 1.40
N GLN A 164 16.85 2.92 2.55
CA GLN A 164 16.01 2.42 3.65
C GLN A 164 15.19 3.54 4.31
N ALA A 165 15.80 4.69 4.58
CA ALA A 165 15.08 5.84 5.14
C ALA A 165 13.95 6.31 4.21
N PHE A 166 14.21 6.36 2.91
CA PHE A 166 13.18 6.63 1.90
C PHE A 166 12.08 5.58 1.90
N LYS A 167 12.42 4.28 2.03
CA LYS A 167 11.41 3.22 2.14
C LYS A 167 10.50 3.44 3.36
N ALA A 168 11.07 3.73 4.52
CA ALA A 168 10.31 4.03 5.74
C ALA A 168 9.42 5.28 5.56
N LYS A 169 9.92 6.30 4.85
CA LYS A 169 9.13 7.48 4.47
C LYS A 169 8.03 7.16 3.47
N ALA A 170 8.27 6.29 2.49
CA ALA A 170 7.27 5.87 1.52
C ALA A 170 6.14 5.07 2.20
N GLN A 171 6.46 4.26 3.21
CA GLN A 171 5.50 3.59 4.08
C GLN A 171 4.64 4.59 4.84
N SER A 172 5.27 5.57 5.50
CA SER A 172 4.53 6.60 6.22
C SER A 172 3.68 7.49 5.31
N LEU A 173 3.96 7.53 4.00
CA LEU A 173 3.20 8.25 2.98
C LEU A 173 2.17 7.38 2.23
N HIS A 174 2.10 6.06 2.47
CA HIS A 174 1.23 5.10 1.75
C HIS A 174 1.52 5.01 0.24
N ILE A 175 2.79 5.16 -0.11
CA ILE A 175 3.28 5.03 -1.48
C ILE A 175 3.94 3.65 -1.68
N GLU A 176 3.88 2.76 -0.68
CA GLU A 176 4.20 1.34 -0.82
C GLU A 176 2.93 0.53 -1.11
N ILE A 177 2.88 -0.12 -2.28
CA ILE A 177 1.70 -0.90 -2.73
C ILE A 177 1.30 -1.99 -1.74
N LEU A 178 2.28 -2.59 -1.05
CA LEU A 178 2.04 -3.67 -0.09
C LEU A 178 1.25 -3.22 1.14
N GLN A 179 1.15 -1.91 1.39
CA GLN A 179 0.33 -1.34 2.47
C GLN A 179 -1.01 -0.80 1.95
N SER A 180 -1.33 -1.01 0.67
CA SER A 180 -2.60 -0.56 0.11
C SER A 180 -3.75 -1.38 0.71
N PRO A 181 -4.83 -0.72 1.19
CA PRO A 181 -6.04 -1.42 1.62
C PRO A 181 -6.64 -2.30 0.51
N TRP A 182 -6.47 -1.88 -0.74
CA TRP A 182 -6.97 -2.63 -1.90
C TRP A 182 -6.20 -3.93 -2.15
N LEU A 183 -4.95 -4.03 -1.70
CA LEU A 183 -4.23 -5.31 -1.74
C LEU A 183 -4.82 -6.29 -0.72
N CYS A 184 -5.15 -5.81 0.49
CA CYS A 184 -5.83 -6.61 1.51
C CYS A 184 -7.17 -7.14 0.99
N GLU A 185 -8.00 -6.28 0.39
CA GLU A 185 -9.27 -6.69 -0.23
C GLU A 185 -9.07 -7.69 -1.37
N LEU A 186 -8.10 -7.49 -2.25
CA LEU A 186 -7.82 -8.44 -3.33
C LEU A 186 -7.35 -9.82 -2.81
N MET A 187 -6.59 -9.83 -1.70
CA MET A 187 -6.19 -11.06 -1.04
C MET A 187 -7.40 -11.78 -0.43
N ALA A 188 -8.29 -11.05 0.25
CA ALA A 188 -9.52 -11.61 0.80
C ALA A 188 -10.45 -12.15 -0.29
N PHE A 189 -10.69 -11.36 -1.35
CA PHE A 189 -11.42 -11.76 -2.55
C PHE A 189 -10.92 -13.08 -3.13
N TYR A 190 -9.60 -13.24 -3.24
CA TYR A 190 -8.99 -14.45 -3.78
C TYR A 190 -9.27 -15.68 -2.92
N ILE A 191 -9.19 -15.54 -1.58
CA ILE A 191 -9.47 -16.64 -0.66
C ILE A 191 -10.96 -17.01 -0.71
N ASN A 192 -11.86 -16.02 -0.68
CA ASN A 192 -13.31 -16.22 -0.79
C ASN A 192 -13.66 -16.98 -2.08
N LEU A 193 -13.06 -16.59 -3.20
CA LEU A 193 -13.23 -17.29 -4.48
C LEU A 193 -12.73 -18.73 -4.46
N ARG A 194 -11.56 -18.99 -3.84
CA ARG A 194 -11.02 -20.34 -3.70
C ARG A 194 -11.97 -21.23 -2.91
N ASN A 195 -12.50 -20.72 -1.80
CA ASN A 195 -13.41 -21.44 -0.92
C ASN A 195 -14.76 -21.71 -1.59
N SER A 196 -15.23 -20.81 -2.45
CA SER A 196 -16.50 -20.98 -3.19
C SER A 196 -16.48 -22.07 -4.28
N LYS A 197 -15.29 -22.48 -4.76
CA LYS A 197 -15.14 -23.43 -5.88
C LYS A 197 -14.64 -24.80 -5.41
N VAL A 198 -15.56 -25.59 -4.87
CA VAL A 198 -15.27 -26.95 -4.35
C VAL A 198 -14.79 -27.96 -5.43
N ASN A 199 -14.88 -27.70 -6.74
CA ASN A 199 -14.65 -28.75 -7.75
C ASN A 199 -13.72 -28.47 -8.95
N ASN A 200 -12.83 -27.47 -8.94
CA ASN A 200 -11.83 -27.35 -10.03
C ASN A 200 -10.43 -27.00 -9.51
N LYS A 201 -9.65 -28.05 -9.21
CA LYS A 201 -8.19 -28.00 -9.05
C LYS A 201 -7.55 -27.70 -10.42
N ALA A 202 -7.58 -26.45 -10.85
CA ALA A 202 -6.60 -25.95 -11.80
C ALA A 202 -5.45 -25.34 -11.00
N PRO A 203 -4.19 -25.70 -11.27
CA PRO A 203 -3.06 -25.27 -10.46
C PRO A 203 -2.89 -23.74 -10.58
N MET A 204 -2.94 -23.08 -9.42
CA MET A 204 -2.90 -21.64 -9.20
C MET A 204 -1.45 -21.11 -9.22
N GLU A 205 -0.65 -21.47 -10.22
CA GLU A 205 0.82 -21.51 -10.09
C GLU A 205 1.57 -20.17 -9.97
N LEU A 206 0.89 -19.02 -10.05
CA LEU A 206 1.55 -17.70 -10.02
C LEU A 206 1.32 -16.92 -8.72
N PHE A 207 0.45 -17.42 -7.86
CA PHE A 207 0.09 -16.80 -6.59
C PHE A 207 0.36 -17.84 -5.51
N GLY A 208 1.35 -17.60 -4.65
CA GLY A 208 1.56 -18.51 -3.52
C GLY A 208 0.32 -18.51 -2.62
N ASP A 209 0.18 -19.56 -1.81
CA ASP A 209 -1.02 -19.78 -1.03
C ASP A 209 -1.30 -18.60 -0.10
N CYS A 210 -2.24 -17.73 -0.49
CA CYS A 210 -2.86 -16.81 0.43
C CYS A 210 -3.71 -17.62 1.40
N SER A 211 -3.57 -17.33 2.68
CA SER A 211 -4.27 -18.01 3.75
C SER A 211 -4.64 -17.03 4.84
N LEU A 212 -5.72 -17.35 5.54
CA LEU A 212 -6.05 -16.75 6.81
C LEU A 212 -5.64 -17.75 7.88
N THR A 213 -4.77 -17.33 8.81
CA THR A 213 -4.44 -18.11 10.00
C THR A 213 -5.10 -17.49 11.21
N LEU A 214 -5.67 -18.33 12.08
CA LEU A 214 -6.36 -17.94 13.32
C LEU A 214 -5.62 -18.52 14.53
N GLU A 215 -4.29 -18.50 14.50
CA GLU A 215 -3.45 -18.99 15.60
C GLU A 215 -3.43 -17.99 16.76
N ASP A 216 -3.46 -18.49 18.01
CA ASP A 216 -3.27 -17.72 19.25
C ASP A 216 -4.06 -16.39 19.37
N ASN A 217 -5.35 -16.39 18.98
CA ASN A 217 -6.21 -15.19 18.97
C ASN A 217 -5.69 -14.02 18.09
N LYS A 218 -4.75 -14.28 17.18
CA LYS A 218 -4.18 -13.27 16.27
C LYS A 218 -4.52 -13.61 14.82
N PRO A 219 -5.71 -13.21 14.34
CA PRO A 219 -6.06 -13.41 12.94
C PRO A 219 -5.06 -12.71 12.03
N THR A 220 -4.39 -13.48 11.18
CA THR A 220 -3.36 -12.97 10.28
C THR A 220 -3.68 -13.40 8.86
N LEU A 221 -3.82 -12.42 7.98
CA LEU A 221 -3.94 -12.66 6.55
C LEU A 221 -2.53 -12.67 5.96
N SER A 222 -2.10 -13.85 5.54
CA SER A 222 -0.76 -14.09 5.02
C SER A 222 -0.81 -14.44 3.55
N CYS A 223 0.21 -14.01 2.81
CA CYS A 223 0.37 -14.39 1.42
C CYS A 223 1.83 -14.60 1.06
N CYS A 224 2.14 -15.77 0.52
CA CYS A 224 3.43 -16.03 -0.10
C CYS A 224 3.41 -15.49 -1.53
N LEU A 225 4.19 -14.44 -1.79
CA LEU A 225 4.18 -13.69 -3.04
C LEU A 225 5.52 -13.87 -3.76
N PHE A 226 5.61 -14.94 -4.57
CA PHE A 226 6.87 -15.51 -5.08
C PHE A 226 7.80 -15.97 -3.92
N GLU A 227 8.75 -16.88 -4.20
CA GLU A 227 9.68 -17.48 -3.20
C GLU A 227 10.59 -16.48 -2.42
N LEU A 228 10.29 -15.17 -2.44
CA LEU A 228 11.13 -14.09 -1.92
C LEU A 228 10.37 -13.01 -1.12
N LEU A 229 9.04 -13.11 -0.97
CA LEU A 229 8.25 -12.11 -0.25
C LEU A 229 7.04 -12.72 0.45
N TRP A 230 6.95 -12.50 1.75
CA TRP A 230 5.78 -12.81 2.56
C TRP A 230 5.14 -11.48 2.99
N VAL A 231 3.82 -11.41 2.88
CA VAL A 231 3.03 -10.26 3.35
C VAL A 231 2.07 -10.77 4.40
N ASP A 232 2.18 -10.22 5.61
CA ASP A 232 1.27 -10.48 6.71
C ASP A 232 0.55 -9.23 7.11
N ILE A 233 -0.76 -9.37 7.23
CA ILE A 233 -1.64 -8.32 7.68
C ILE A 233 -2.27 -8.84 8.97
N ASN A 234 -1.89 -8.21 10.08
CA ASN A 234 -2.51 -8.46 11.36
C ASN A 234 -3.93 -7.86 11.35
N LEU A 235 -4.92 -8.70 11.62
CA LEU A 235 -6.35 -8.36 11.61
C LEU A 235 -6.91 -8.18 13.02
N THR A 236 -6.06 -7.90 14.02
CA THR A 236 -6.47 -7.51 15.37
C THR A 236 -6.63 -5.99 15.43
N CYS A 237 -7.79 -5.53 15.90
CA CYS A 237 -8.02 -4.12 16.15
C CYS A 237 -7.24 -3.68 17.40
N SER A 238 -6.31 -2.74 17.25
CA SER A 238 -5.52 -2.25 18.40
C SER A 238 -6.28 -1.40 19.41
N ILE A 239 -7.58 -1.11 19.18
CA ILE A 239 -8.44 -0.41 20.15
C ILE A 239 -9.16 -1.42 21.06
N CYS A 240 -9.91 -2.36 20.49
CA CYS A 240 -10.64 -3.35 21.28
C CYS A 240 -9.86 -4.64 21.55
N LEU A 241 -8.69 -4.80 20.92
CA LEU A 241 -7.80 -5.98 21.01
C LEU A 241 -8.42 -7.30 20.50
N ASP A 242 -9.60 -7.23 19.90
CA ASP A 242 -10.27 -8.35 19.23
C ASP A 242 -9.96 -8.37 17.73
N MET A 243 -10.36 -9.46 17.06
CA MET A 243 -10.45 -9.50 15.60
C MET A 243 -11.25 -8.30 15.06
N VAL A 244 -10.76 -7.69 13.99
CA VAL A 244 -11.45 -6.57 13.34
C VAL A 244 -12.85 -6.99 12.89
N PHE A 245 -13.83 -6.14 13.18
CA PHE A 245 -15.23 -6.33 12.82
C PHE A 245 -15.74 -5.09 12.10
N ASP A 246 -16.46 -5.27 10.99
CA ASP A 246 -16.78 -4.19 10.05
C ASP A 246 -15.52 -3.37 9.75
N ALA A 247 -14.53 -4.10 9.21
CA ALA A 247 -13.16 -3.66 9.13
C ALA A 247 -13.00 -2.44 8.22
N VAL A 248 -12.21 -1.48 8.68
CA VAL A 248 -11.90 -0.24 7.97
C VAL A 248 -10.41 -0.01 8.01
N SER A 249 -9.83 0.23 6.84
CA SER A 249 -8.48 0.76 6.73
C SER A 249 -8.52 2.28 6.69
N LEU A 250 -7.82 2.94 7.60
CA LEU A 250 -7.60 4.38 7.54
C LEU A 250 -6.73 4.73 6.32
N SER A 251 -6.71 5.99 5.92
CA SER A 251 -5.81 6.43 4.83
C SER A 251 -4.34 6.23 5.18
N CYS A 252 -4.03 5.91 6.45
CA CYS A 252 -2.71 5.48 6.89
C CYS A 252 -2.43 3.97 6.81
N GLY A 253 -3.27 3.17 6.15
CA GLY A 253 -3.12 1.73 5.98
C GLY A 253 -3.52 0.89 7.20
N HIS A 254 -3.45 1.44 8.42
CA HIS A 254 -3.87 0.75 9.64
C HIS A 254 -5.37 0.39 9.63
N ILE A 255 -5.66 -0.85 10.05
CA ILE A 255 -7.00 -1.45 10.03
C ILE A 255 -7.57 -1.51 11.45
N PHE A 256 -8.84 -1.15 11.59
CA PHE A 256 -9.59 -1.20 12.86
C PHE A 256 -11.05 -1.56 12.60
N CYS A 257 -11.82 -1.82 13.65
CA CYS A 257 -13.28 -1.89 13.56
C CYS A 257 -13.88 -0.51 13.25
N TYR A 258 -14.96 -0.45 12.46
CA TYR A 258 -15.65 0.81 12.13
C TYR A 258 -16.05 1.62 13.37
N MET A 259 -16.66 0.98 14.37
CA MET A 259 -17.08 1.65 15.61
C MET A 259 -15.88 2.17 16.42
N CYS A 260 -14.78 1.41 16.45
CA CYS A 260 -13.55 1.83 17.11
C CYS A 260 -12.96 3.07 16.43
N CYS A 261 -12.94 3.12 15.10
CA CYS A 261 -12.55 4.31 14.34
C CYS A 261 -13.45 5.50 14.63
N CYS A 262 -14.77 5.32 14.69
CA CYS A 262 -15.71 6.42 14.96
C CYS A 262 -15.46 7.04 16.34
N SER A 263 -15.32 6.19 17.36
CA SER A 263 -14.95 6.60 18.71
C SER A 263 -13.61 7.35 18.74
N ALA A 264 -12.56 6.78 18.13
CA ALA A 264 -11.23 7.40 18.08
C ALA A 264 -11.17 8.72 17.30
N ALA A 265 -12.07 8.91 16.33
CA ALA A 265 -12.21 10.14 15.57
C ALA A 265 -13.17 11.15 16.22
N SER A 266 -13.75 10.83 17.39
CA SER A 266 -14.77 11.65 18.05
C SER A 266 -15.97 11.97 17.15
N VAL A 267 -16.41 11.00 16.34
CA VAL A 267 -17.58 11.11 15.47
C VAL A 267 -18.61 10.03 15.81
N THR A 268 -19.88 10.31 15.57
CA THR A 268 -20.91 9.28 15.68
C THR A 268 -20.84 8.33 14.48
N ILE A 269 -21.33 7.11 14.66
CA ILE A 269 -21.51 6.16 13.54
C ILE A 269 -22.50 6.67 12.48
N VAL A 270 -23.37 7.63 12.82
CA VAL A 270 -24.34 8.23 11.90
C VAL A 270 -23.66 9.23 10.99
N ASP A 271 -22.83 10.11 11.57
CA ASP A 271 -22.07 11.10 10.79
C ASP A 271 -20.95 10.44 9.96
N GLY A 272 -20.35 9.38 10.53
CA GLY A 272 -19.32 8.58 9.91
C GLY A 272 -17.94 9.25 9.83
N LEU A 273 -16.95 8.49 9.37
CA LEU A 273 -15.54 8.91 9.40
C LEU A 273 -15.19 10.08 8.46
N LYS A 274 -16.05 10.39 7.49
CA LYS A 274 -15.83 11.47 6.53
C LYS A 274 -15.91 12.86 7.16
N VAL A 275 -16.66 13.02 8.26
CA VAL A 275 -16.80 14.30 8.95
C VAL A 275 -15.70 14.55 9.98
N ALA A 276 -14.84 13.56 10.25
CA ALA A 276 -13.78 13.66 11.25
C ALA A 276 -12.90 14.89 11.03
N ALA A 277 -12.48 15.52 12.13
CA ALA A 277 -11.62 16.69 12.08
C ALA A 277 -10.22 16.31 11.57
N LEU A 278 -9.57 17.20 10.82
CA LEU A 278 -8.24 16.94 10.26
C LEU A 278 -7.16 16.74 11.35
N LYS A 279 -7.39 17.27 12.55
CA LYS A 279 -6.50 17.12 13.70
C LYS A 279 -6.54 15.73 14.34
N GLU A 280 -7.58 14.94 14.07
CA GLU A 280 -7.74 13.61 14.66
C GLU A 280 -6.66 12.67 14.14
N LYS A 281 -6.11 11.88 15.06
CA LYS A 281 -4.91 11.07 14.83
C LYS A 281 -5.23 9.59 14.76
N CYS A 282 -4.51 8.87 13.92
CA CYS A 282 -4.47 7.41 13.96
C CYS A 282 -4.04 6.93 15.37
N PRO A 283 -4.75 5.97 16.00
CA PRO A 283 -4.36 5.41 17.29
C PRO A 283 -2.98 4.72 17.27
N LEU A 284 -2.58 4.17 16.12
CA LEU A 284 -1.32 3.43 15.95
C LEU A 284 -0.16 4.35 15.58
N CYS A 285 -0.24 5.04 14.44
CA CYS A 285 0.89 5.85 13.94
C CYS A 285 0.81 7.34 14.27
N ARG A 286 -0.24 7.80 14.94
CA ARG A 286 -0.47 9.19 15.34
C ARG A 286 -0.54 10.20 14.19
N ARG A 287 -0.61 9.75 12.94
CA ARG A 287 -0.77 10.61 11.75
C ARG A 287 -2.14 11.27 11.77
N GLN A 288 -2.17 12.57 11.50
CA GLN A 288 -3.38 13.39 11.44
C GLN A 288 -4.12 13.23 10.10
N GLY A 289 -5.43 13.48 10.10
CA GLY A 289 -6.23 13.59 8.88
C GLY A 289 -6.49 12.26 8.18
N VAL A 290 -6.39 11.14 8.90
CA VAL A 290 -6.39 9.79 8.29
C VAL A 290 -7.79 9.17 8.13
N TYR A 291 -8.82 9.76 8.74
CA TYR A 291 -10.16 9.18 8.81
C TYR A 291 -11.02 9.46 7.57
N ARG A 292 -10.86 10.63 6.94
CA ARG A 292 -11.73 11.04 5.82
C ARG A 292 -11.60 10.16 4.57
N GLY A 293 -10.40 9.63 4.36
CA GLY A 293 -10.09 8.73 3.25
C GLY A 293 -10.16 7.25 3.62
N ALA A 294 -10.83 6.91 4.73
CA ALA A 294 -10.93 5.52 5.17
C ALA A 294 -11.74 4.66 4.18
N VAL A 295 -11.32 3.40 4.05
CA VAL A 295 -11.88 2.41 3.10
C VAL A 295 -12.45 1.24 3.92
N HIS A 296 -13.73 0.93 3.72
CA HIS A 296 -14.32 -0.31 4.24
C HIS A 296 -13.75 -1.51 3.49
N LEU A 297 -13.42 -2.57 4.24
CA LEU A 297 -12.83 -3.79 3.72
C LEU A 297 -13.91 -4.88 3.65
N ASP A 298 -14.74 -4.83 2.60
CA ASP A 298 -15.94 -5.65 2.46
C ASP A 298 -15.61 -7.11 2.18
N GLU A 299 -14.64 -7.39 1.31
CA GLU A 299 -14.19 -8.77 1.04
C GLU A 299 -13.51 -9.39 2.25
N LEU A 300 -12.75 -8.58 3.00
CA LEU A 300 -12.20 -9.02 4.27
C LEU A 300 -13.31 -9.39 5.27
N ASN A 301 -14.36 -8.58 5.38
CA ASN A 301 -15.49 -8.89 6.26
C ASN A 301 -16.22 -10.18 5.85
N ILE A 302 -16.36 -10.43 4.54
CA ILE A 302 -16.91 -11.69 4.02
C ILE A 302 -16.01 -12.87 4.43
N LEU A 303 -14.70 -12.73 4.23
CA LEU A 303 -13.72 -13.77 4.59
C LEU A 303 -13.76 -14.11 6.07
N LEU A 304 -13.76 -13.08 6.93
CA LEU A 304 -13.78 -13.26 8.37
C LEU A 304 -15.07 -13.95 8.84
N ARG A 305 -16.23 -13.50 8.33
CA ARG A 305 -17.53 -14.13 8.63
C ARG A 305 -17.56 -15.61 8.23
N GLU A 306 -16.99 -15.96 7.08
CA GLU A 306 -16.97 -17.35 6.61
C GLU A 306 -15.96 -18.22 7.37
N SER A 307 -14.89 -17.61 7.89
CA SER A 307 -13.80 -18.34 8.57
C SER A 307 -14.08 -18.60 10.05
N CYS A 308 -14.86 -17.74 10.72
CA CYS A 308 -15.24 -17.89 12.13
C CYS A 308 -16.69 -17.42 12.39
N PRO A 309 -17.70 -18.18 11.93
CA PRO A 309 -19.09 -17.73 11.93
C PRO A 309 -19.67 -17.50 13.33
N ASP A 310 -19.31 -18.31 14.32
CA ASP A 310 -19.87 -18.22 15.68
C ASP A 310 -19.38 -16.97 16.42
N GLU A 311 -18.07 -16.69 16.38
CA GLU A 311 -17.47 -15.47 16.94
C GLU A 311 -17.99 -14.22 16.23
N TRP A 312 -18.09 -14.29 14.90
CA TRP A 312 -18.59 -13.20 14.07
C TRP A 312 -20.04 -12.86 14.42
N GLU A 313 -20.93 -13.86 14.53
CA GLU A 313 -22.35 -13.65 14.83
C GLU A 313 -22.55 -13.11 16.25
N LYS A 314 -21.81 -13.61 17.24
CA LYS A 314 -21.81 -13.04 18.60
C LYS A 314 -21.45 -11.57 18.58
N ARG A 315 -20.37 -11.20 17.87
CA ARG A 315 -19.93 -9.80 17.77
C ARG A 315 -20.95 -8.94 17.02
N HIS A 316 -21.53 -9.46 15.95
CA HIS A 316 -22.55 -8.79 15.16
C HIS A 316 -23.79 -8.44 16.00
N GLN A 317 -24.27 -9.35 16.84
CA GLN A 317 -25.43 -9.09 17.72
C GLN A 317 -25.14 -7.98 18.73
N VAL A 318 -23.97 -8.02 19.37
CA VAL A 318 -23.56 -7.00 20.35
C VAL A 318 -23.41 -5.63 19.69
N GLU A 319 -22.68 -5.54 18.57
CA GLU A 319 -22.50 -4.26 17.88
C GLU A 319 -23.80 -3.73 17.27
N ARG A 320 -24.72 -4.60 16.83
CA ARG A 320 -26.02 -4.15 16.31
C ARG A 320 -26.82 -3.42 17.37
N LEU A 321 -26.88 -3.95 18.60
CA LEU A 321 -27.56 -3.29 19.72
C LEU A 321 -26.92 -1.94 20.05
N GLU A 322 -25.60 -1.91 20.10
CA GLU A 322 -24.84 -0.68 20.39
C GLU A 322 -25.00 0.37 19.28
N ARG A 323 -25.02 -0.03 18.00
CA ARG A 323 -25.30 0.86 16.88
C ARG A 323 -26.71 1.46 16.97
N MET A 324 -27.72 0.65 17.29
CA MET A 324 -29.09 1.17 17.48
C MET A 324 -29.16 2.17 18.65
N ARG A 325 -28.44 1.92 19.74
CA ARG A 325 -28.34 2.85 20.88
C ARG A 325 -27.73 4.19 20.45
N GLN A 326 -26.58 4.18 19.77
CA GLN A 326 -25.92 5.40 19.32
C GLN A 326 -26.73 6.19 18.30
N VAL A 327 -27.44 5.50 17.38
CA VAL A 327 -28.36 6.15 16.43
C VAL A 327 -29.47 6.88 17.18
N LYS A 328 -30.08 6.23 18.18
CA LYS A 328 -31.14 6.84 19.00
C LYS A 328 -30.63 8.08 19.73
N GLU A 329 -29.46 7.99 20.37
CA GLU A 329 -28.84 9.11 21.08
C GLU A 329 -28.48 10.26 20.15
N HIS A 330 -27.92 9.96 18.98
CA HIS A 330 -27.61 10.96 17.95
C HIS A 330 -28.86 11.78 17.57
N TRP A 331 -29.95 11.11 17.21
CA TRP A 331 -31.18 11.82 16.81
C TRP A 331 -31.86 12.54 17.96
N GLN A 332 -31.77 12.03 19.19
CA GLN A 332 -32.27 12.73 20.37
C GLN A 332 -31.50 14.03 20.62
N LEU A 333 -30.17 14.03 20.45
CA LEU A 333 -29.34 15.23 20.57
C LEU A 333 -29.64 16.23 19.45
N GLN A 334 -29.81 15.77 18.21
CA GLN A 334 -30.19 16.63 17.08
C GLN A 334 -31.56 17.28 17.32
N TYR A 335 -32.54 16.52 17.80
CA TYR A 335 -33.86 17.05 18.16
C TYR A 335 -33.77 18.09 19.27
N ARG A 336 -33.01 17.81 20.34
CA ARG A 336 -32.78 18.74 21.45
C ARG A 336 -32.15 20.05 21.00
N ALA A 337 -31.07 19.95 20.20
CA ALA A 337 -30.42 21.11 19.60
C ALA A 337 -31.37 21.92 18.69
N PHE A 338 -32.25 21.25 17.93
CA PHE A 338 -33.25 21.89 17.09
C PHE A 338 -34.33 22.62 17.89
N VAL A 339 -34.80 22.04 18.99
CA VAL A 339 -35.85 22.60 19.86
C VAL A 339 -35.29 23.59 20.90
N GLY A 340 -33.97 23.67 21.06
CA GLY A 340 -33.31 24.60 21.97
C GLY A 340 -33.38 24.19 23.44
N ILE A 341 -33.51 22.89 23.72
CA ILE A 341 -33.48 22.27 25.07
C ILE A 341 -32.17 21.50 25.20
#